data_AF-A0A2S5D354-F1
#
_entry.id   AF-A0A2S5D354-F1
#
_cell.length_a   1.000
_cell.length_b   1.000
_cell.length_c   1.000
_cell.angle_alpha   90.00
_cell.angle_beta   90.00
_cell.angle_gamma   90.00
#
_symmetry.space_group_name_H-M   'P 1'
#
loop_
_entity.id
_entity.type
_entity.pdbx_description
1 polymer ?
#
loop_
_entity_poly.entity_id
_entity_poly.type
_entity_poly.pdbx_seq_one_letter_code
_entity_poly.pdbx_strand_id
1 'polypeptide(L)'
;MMIDFMKFDVMWMDEVIASVDLKPANGGTPYVVNYIEDFNKQFSPNMEGHITLEELERWLKWRTFPPTRMNAQELLESLGLQAYNRWSIVRKTHGVMADDEIWLRFKGETLTHRDVCLRKDLYYPDLET
;
A
#
# COMPACT_ATOMS: atom_id res chain seq x y z
N MET A 1 0.61 8.79 18.87
CA MET A 1 -0.66 8.80 18.13
C MET A 1 -0.96 7.37 17.70
N MET A 2 -2.23 6.93 17.70
CA MET A 2 -2.61 5.57 17.28
C MET A 2 -2.70 5.52 15.76
N ILE A 3 -2.03 4.54 15.13
CA ILE A 3 -2.12 4.32 13.68
C ILE A 3 -3.49 3.73 13.33
N ASP A 4 -4.20 4.37 12.41
CA ASP A 4 -5.47 3.88 11.88
C ASP A 4 -5.23 3.16 10.56
N PHE A 5 -5.22 1.84 10.60
CA PHE A 5 -5.03 1.03 9.40
C PHE A 5 -6.23 1.09 8.46
N MET A 6 -7.41 1.54 8.88
CA MET A 6 -8.59 1.59 8.00
C MET A 6 -8.57 2.80 7.07
N LYS A 7 -7.63 3.72 7.25
CA LYS A 7 -7.46 4.91 6.42
C LYS A 7 -6.02 5.01 5.97
N PHE A 8 -5.79 5.20 4.68
CA PHE A 8 -4.44 5.36 4.14
C PHE A 8 -4.43 6.25 2.92
N ASP A 9 -3.28 6.88 2.71
CA ASP A 9 -2.94 7.53 1.46
C ASP A 9 -2.22 6.54 0.55
N VAL A 10 -2.55 6.56 -0.73
CA VAL A 10 -1.77 5.97 -1.80
C VAL A 10 -0.75 7.02 -2.20
N MET A 11 0.52 6.68 -2.04
CA MET A 11 1.65 7.55 -2.24
C MET A 11 2.34 7.20 -3.55
N TRP A 12 2.82 8.19 -4.30
CA TRP A 12 3.85 8.04 -5.32
C TRP A 12 5.05 8.86 -4.88
N MET A 13 6.18 8.21 -4.61
CA MET A 13 7.26 8.85 -3.86
C MET A 13 6.69 9.47 -2.55
N ASP A 14 6.86 10.77 -2.32
CA ASP A 14 6.31 11.48 -1.15
C ASP A 14 5.01 12.24 -1.46
N GLU A 15 4.46 12.11 -2.67
CA GLU A 15 3.24 12.76 -3.11
C GLU A 15 2.01 11.88 -2.87
N VAL A 16 0.93 12.47 -2.35
CA VAL A 16 -0.35 11.77 -2.18
C VAL A 16 -1.08 11.77 -3.53
N ILE A 17 -1.34 10.58 -4.07
CA ILE A 17 -2.03 10.41 -5.36
C ILE A 17 -3.45 9.87 -5.22
N ALA A 18 -3.79 9.27 -4.08
CA ALA A 18 -5.14 8.91 -3.70
C ALA A 18 -5.28 8.83 -2.18
N SER A 19 -6.50 8.93 -1.66
CA SER A 19 -6.83 8.59 -0.27
C SER A 19 -7.93 7.53 -0.24
N VAL A 20 -7.82 6.59 0.70
CA VAL A 20 -8.74 5.46 0.84
C VAL A 20 -9.25 5.38 2.27
N ASP A 21 -10.57 5.24 2.41
CA ASP A 21 -11.25 4.91 3.66
C ASP A 21 -11.95 3.56 3.51
N LEU A 22 -11.43 2.53 4.18
CA LEU A 22 -11.98 1.18 4.12
C LEU A 22 -13.31 1.07 4.88
N LYS A 23 -13.61 2.00 5.78
CA LYS A 23 -14.82 2.00 6.61
C LYS A 23 -15.35 3.43 6.79
N PRO A 24 -15.93 4.02 5.74
CA PRO A 24 -16.42 5.39 5.79
C PRO A 24 -17.57 5.53 6.81
N ALA A 25 -17.65 6.70 7.45
CA ALA A 25 -18.53 6.93 8.61
C ALA A 25 -20.03 6.85 8.30
N ASN A 26 -20.42 7.08 7.04
CA ASN A 26 -21.79 6.95 6.55
C ASN A 26 -22.25 5.49 6.40
N GLY A 27 -21.36 4.51 6.62
CA GLY A 27 -21.61 3.11 6.31
C GLY A 27 -21.50 2.85 4.80
N GLY A 28 -20.80 1.79 4.41
CA GLY A 28 -20.63 1.47 2.99
C GLY A 28 -19.43 0.58 2.70
N THR A 29 -19.19 0.34 1.41
CA THR A 29 -17.97 -0.29 0.91
C THR A 29 -16.81 0.71 0.93
N PRO A 30 -15.55 0.27 0.74
CA PRO A 30 -14.40 1.17 0.73
C PRO A 30 -14.60 2.36 -0.21
N TYR A 31 -14.15 3.54 0.21
CA TYR A 31 -14.28 4.80 -0.53
C TYR A 31 -12.91 5.31 -0.93
N VAL A 32 -12.79 5.79 -2.17
CA VAL A 32 -11.53 6.27 -2.76
C VAL A 32 -11.74 7.68 -3.31
N VAL A 33 -10.74 8.53 -3.12
CA VAL A 33 -10.57 9.79 -3.83
C VAL A 33 -9.19 9.76 -4.50
N ASN A 34 -9.13 9.78 -5.83
CA ASN A 34 -7.90 9.96 -6.60
C ASN A 34 -7.63 11.45 -6.81
N TYR A 35 -6.35 11.82 -6.83
CA TYR A 35 -5.91 13.20 -7.05
C TYR A 35 -5.15 13.37 -8.37
N ILE A 36 -4.97 12.30 -9.13
CA ILE A 36 -4.28 12.30 -10.42
C ILE A 36 -5.10 11.53 -11.47
N GLU A 37 -4.91 11.92 -12.73
CA GLU A 37 -5.39 11.20 -13.91
C GLU A 37 -4.18 10.61 -14.65
N ASP A 38 -3.80 9.37 -14.31
CA ASP A 38 -2.70 8.63 -14.95
C ASP A 38 -3.02 7.14 -14.89
N PHE A 39 -3.28 6.52 -16.04
CA PHE A 39 -3.67 5.11 -16.14
C PHE A 39 -2.70 4.15 -15.44
N ASN A 40 -1.41 4.48 -15.39
CA ASN A 40 -0.39 3.60 -14.79
C ASN A 40 -0.26 3.76 -13.27
N LYS A 41 -0.73 4.88 -12.71
CA LYS A 41 -0.54 5.22 -11.29
C LYS A 41 -1.83 5.32 -10.49
N GLN A 42 -2.96 5.49 -11.17
CA GLN A 42 -4.25 5.70 -10.55
C GLN A 42 -4.73 4.44 -9.80
N PHE A 43 -5.23 4.63 -8.57
CA PHE A 43 -5.62 3.51 -7.69
C PHE A 43 -6.94 2.87 -8.11
N SER A 44 -7.91 3.70 -8.50
CA SER A 44 -9.26 3.29 -8.92
C SER A 44 -9.63 3.98 -10.23
N PRO A 45 -10.31 3.33 -11.19
CA PRO A 45 -10.64 3.93 -12.49
C PRO A 45 -11.52 5.19 -12.39
N ASN A 46 -12.36 5.29 -11.35
CA ASN A 46 -13.17 6.47 -11.11
C ASN A 46 -12.40 7.44 -10.20
N MET A 47 -12.47 8.75 -10.49
CA MET A 47 -11.77 9.76 -9.69
C MET A 47 -12.23 9.80 -8.23
N GLU A 48 -13.49 9.53 -7.95
CA GLU A 48 -14.01 9.51 -6.59
C GLU A 48 -15.20 8.55 -6.49
N GLY A 49 -15.31 7.84 -5.37
CA GLY A 49 -16.48 7.04 -5.05
C GLY A 49 -16.19 5.76 -4.30
N HIS A 50 -17.27 4.99 -4.11
CA HIS A 50 -17.20 3.65 -3.53
C HIS A 50 -16.63 2.66 -4.53
N ILE A 51 -15.71 1.81 -4.05
CA ILE A 51 -15.22 0.63 -4.77
C ILE A 51 -15.76 -0.64 -4.13
N THR A 52 -15.75 -1.72 -4.90
CA THR A 52 -16.10 -3.06 -4.43
C THR A 52 -14.97 -3.69 -3.62
N LEU A 53 -15.30 -4.70 -2.82
CA LEU A 53 -14.28 -5.52 -2.15
C LEU A 53 -13.42 -6.30 -3.14
N GLU A 54 -13.95 -6.67 -4.30
CA GLU A 54 -13.20 -7.35 -5.35
C GLU A 54 -12.13 -6.44 -5.97
N GLU A 55 -12.46 -5.19 -6.24
CA GLU A 55 -11.49 -4.20 -6.73
C GLU A 55 -10.37 -3.97 -5.72
N LEU A 56 -10.71 -3.85 -4.44
CA LEU A 56 -9.73 -3.74 -3.37
C LEU A 56 -8.84 -5.00 -3.27
N GLU A 57 -9.42 -6.20 -3.27
CA GLU A 57 -8.68 -7.46 -3.23
C GLU A 57 -7.75 -7.62 -4.43
N ARG A 58 -8.16 -7.18 -5.63
CA ARG A 58 -7.31 -7.17 -6.81
C ARG A 58 -6.08 -6.29 -6.60
N TRP A 59 -6.27 -5.11 -6.02
CA TRP A 59 -5.15 -4.20 -5.72
C TRP A 59 -4.22 -4.79 -4.65
N LEU A 60 -4.77 -5.31 -3.54
CA LEU A 60 -3.98 -5.97 -2.49
C LEU A 60 -3.21 -7.18 -3.02
N LYS A 61 -3.78 -7.94 -3.96
CA LYS A 61 -3.09 -9.05 -4.62
C LYS A 61 -1.86 -8.58 -5.38
N TRP A 62 -1.90 -7.43 -6.05
CA TRP A 62 -0.74 -6.88 -6.76
C TRP A 62 0.36 -6.45 -5.79
N ARG A 63 -0.02 -5.93 -4.63
CA ARG A 63 0.92 -5.46 -3.59
C ARG A 63 1.41 -6.56 -2.63
N THR A 64 1.15 -7.83 -2.93
CA THR A 64 1.58 -8.97 -2.10
C THR A 64 2.24 -10.04 -2.95
N PHE A 65 3.27 -10.70 -2.41
CA PHE A 65 3.88 -11.86 -3.08
C PHE A 65 2.86 -13.00 -3.19
N PRO A 66 2.86 -13.81 -4.27
CA PRO A 66 1.88 -14.86 -4.42
C PRO A 66 2.04 -15.93 -3.32
N PRO A 67 0.94 -16.54 -2.83
CA PRO A 67 1.01 -17.57 -1.79
C PRO A 67 1.73 -18.85 -2.26
N THR A 68 1.85 -19.05 -3.58
CA THR A 68 2.57 -20.16 -4.20
C THR A 68 4.06 -19.90 -4.38
N ARG A 69 4.59 -18.75 -3.95
CA ARG A 69 6.01 -18.43 -4.05
C ARG A 69 6.84 -19.44 -3.26
N MET A 70 7.93 -19.94 -3.84
CA MET A 70 8.78 -20.97 -3.24
C MET A 70 9.23 -20.62 -1.81
N ASN A 71 9.58 -19.35 -1.57
CA ASN A 71 10.00 -18.85 -0.26
C ASN A 71 8.89 -18.07 0.49
N ALA A 72 7.60 -18.32 0.21
CA ALA A 72 6.50 -17.62 0.85
C ALA A 72 6.52 -17.72 2.39
N GLN A 73 6.88 -18.89 2.93
CA GLN A 73 6.94 -19.11 4.38
C GLN A 73 8.03 -18.27 5.05
N GLU A 74 9.24 -18.26 4.48
CA GLU A 74 10.37 -17.43 4.95
C GLU A 74 10.02 -15.93 4.90
N LEU A 75 9.31 -15.49 3.85
CA LEU A 75 8.83 -14.12 3.75
C LEU A 75 7.83 -13.79 4.86
N LEU A 76 6.85 -14.66 5.11
CA LEU A 76 5.89 -14.47 6.21
C LEU A 76 6.60 -14.38 7.56
N GLU A 77 7.56 -15.27 7.81
CA GLU A 77 8.36 -15.28 9.04
C GLU A 77 9.17 -13.98 9.21
N SER A 78 9.80 -13.49 8.15
CA SER A 78 10.52 -12.20 8.16
C SER A 78 9.60 -11.00 8.46
N LEU A 79 8.31 -11.10 8.12
CA LEU A 79 7.28 -10.10 8.43
C LEU A 79 6.64 -10.32 9.82
N GLY A 80 7.01 -11.39 10.53
CA GLY A 80 6.41 -11.80 11.80
C GLY A 80 4.98 -12.30 11.67
N LEU A 81 4.62 -12.90 10.53
CA LEU A 81 3.28 -13.41 10.21
C LEU A 81 3.25 -14.94 10.25
N GLN A 82 2.22 -15.50 10.89
CA GLN A 82 2.04 -16.96 11.02
C GLN A 82 1.15 -17.56 9.92
N ALA A 83 0.46 -16.71 9.16
CA ALA A 83 -0.45 -17.12 8.11
C ALA A 83 -0.46 -16.08 7.00
N TYR A 84 -0.72 -16.54 5.78
CA TYR A 84 -0.86 -15.67 4.63
C TYR A 84 -2.16 -14.86 4.75
N ASN A 85 -2.03 -13.56 5.00
CA ASN A 85 -3.13 -12.60 4.95
C ASN A 85 -2.66 -11.34 4.23
N ARG A 86 -3.27 -11.01 3.09
CA ARG A 86 -2.82 -9.91 2.24
C ARG A 86 -2.78 -8.58 2.97
N TRP A 87 -3.81 -8.32 3.75
CA TRP A 87 -3.90 -7.08 4.50
C TRP A 87 -2.81 -6.97 5.57
N SER A 88 -2.55 -8.05 6.31
CA SER A 88 -1.44 -8.10 7.26
C SER A 88 -0.07 -7.92 6.57
N ILE A 89 0.12 -8.50 5.39
CA ILE A 89 1.35 -8.31 4.60
C ILE A 89 1.49 -6.83 4.20
N VAL A 90 0.46 -6.23 3.61
CA VAL A 90 0.47 -4.82 3.18
C VAL A 90 0.71 -3.88 4.36
N ARG A 91 0.17 -4.17 5.55
CA ARG A 91 0.45 -3.40 6.77
C ARG A 91 1.90 -3.47 7.22
N LYS A 92 2.63 -4.54 6.88
CA LYS A 92 4.05 -4.70 7.22
C LYS A 92 4.97 -4.14 6.14
N THR A 93 4.56 -4.21 4.88
CA THR A 93 5.39 -3.82 3.73
C THR A 93 5.03 -2.46 3.14
N HIS A 94 3.95 -1.83 3.60
CA HIS A 94 3.35 -0.67 2.94
C HIS A 94 2.96 -0.89 1.47
N GLY A 95 2.87 -2.15 1.03
CA GLY A 95 2.60 -2.49 -0.36
C GLY A 95 3.67 -2.04 -1.36
N VAL A 96 4.89 -1.77 -0.90
CA VAL A 96 6.02 -1.40 -1.77
C VAL A 96 6.33 -2.51 -2.77
N MET A 97 6.67 -2.13 -4.00
CA MET A 97 7.13 -3.04 -5.04
C MET A 97 8.51 -2.64 -5.53
N ALA A 98 9.21 -3.55 -6.19
CA ALA A 98 10.51 -3.25 -6.81
C ALA A 98 10.36 -2.50 -8.14
N ASP A 99 9.18 -2.60 -8.78
CA ASP A 99 8.95 -2.15 -10.15
C ASP A 99 8.24 -0.79 -10.24
N ASP A 100 7.74 -0.24 -9.11
CA ASP A 100 7.15 1.09 -9.03
C ASP A 100 7.49 1.79 -7.71
N GLU A 101 7.22 3.10 -7.64
CA GLU A 101 7.40 3.93 -6.44
C GLU A 101 6.08 4.16 -5.69
N ILE A 102 5.09 3.28 -5.85
CA ILE A 102 3.79 3.39 -5.20
C ILE A 102 3.80 2.62 -3.88
N TRP A 103 3.28 3.25 -2.82
CA TRP A 103 3.18 2.64 -1.50
C TRP A 103 2.01 3.22 -0.70
N LEU A 104 1.72 2.64 0.47
CA LEU A 104 0.63 3.08 1.34
C LEU A 104 1.16 3.71 2.62
N ARG A 105 0.69 4.92 2.92
CA ARG A 105 0.92 5.57 4.21
C ARG A 105 -0.36 5.50 5.04
N PHE A 106 -0.34 4.76 6.14
CA PHE A 106 -1.50 4.67 7.02
C PHE A 106 -1.69 5.95 7.80
N LYS A 107 -2.95 6.26 8.13
CA LYS A 107 -3.29 7.47 8.85
C LYS A 107 -2.61 7.48 10.22
N GLY A 108 -1.86 8.55 10.47
CA GLY A 108 -1.09 8.76 11.67
C GLY A 108 0.41 8.43 11.52
N GLU A 109 0.82 7.89 10.39
CA GLU A 109 2.24 7.71 10.06
C GLU A 109 2.84 8.99 9.50
N THR A 110 4.15 9.17 9.73
CA THR A 110 4.96 10.25 9.16
C THR A 110 6.06 9.72 8.27
N LEU A 111 5.92 8.47 7.80
CA LEU A 111 6.87 7.82 6.93
C LEU A 111 6.93 8.56 5.58
N THR A 112 8.08 8.43 4.94
CA THR A 112 8.39 8.90 3.59
C THR A 112 8.79 7.71 2.72
N HIS A 113 8.85 7.90 1.40
CA HIS A 113 9.34 6.90 0.46
C HIS A 113 10.71 6.36 0.87
N ARG A 114 11.58 7.21 1.42
CA ARG A 114 12.91 6.82 1.92
C ARG A 114 12.85 5.73 2.98
N ASP A 115 11.84 5.77 3.85
CA ASP A 115 11.73 4.84 4.96
C ASP A 115 11.33 3.43 4.50
N VAL A 116 10.53 3.35 3.43
CA VAL A 116 9.88 2.11 2.99
C VAL A 116 10.44 1.51 1.71
N CYS A 117 11.15 2.28 0.87
CA CYS A 117 11.59 1.81 -0.44
C CYS A 117 12.57 0.63 -0.35
N LEU A 118 12.44 -0.31 -1.31
CA LEU A 118 13.28 -1.51 -1.37
C LEU A 118 14.69 -1.23 -1.90
N ARG A 119 14.86 -0.19 -2.72
CA ARG A 119 16.10 0.13 -3.44
C ARG A 119 16.69 1.46 -2.96
N LYS A 120 17.05 1.56 -1.68
CA LYS A 120 17.58 2.80 -1.09
C LYS A 120 18.79 3.33 -1.85
N ASP A 121 19.72 2.45 -2.23
CA ASP A 121 20.94 2.82 -2.97
C ASP A 121 20.65 3.47 -4.34
N LEU A 122 19.50 3.17 -4.96
CA LEU A 122 19.11 3.73 -6.24
C LEU A 122 18.55 5.16 -6.09
N TYR A 123 17.68 5.39 -5.12
CA TYR A 123 16.97 6.66 -4.96
C TYR A 123 17.66 7.63 -3.98
N TYR A 124 18.49 7.10 -3.09
CA TYR A 124 19.15 7.82 -2.00
C TYR A 124 20.61 7.33 -1.84
N PRO A 125 21.45 7.44 -2.89
CA PRO A 125 22.82 6.91 -2.89
C PRO A 125 23.73 7.56 -1.84
N ASP A 126 23.39 8.75 -1.35
CA ASP A 126 24.17 9.50 -0.37
C ASP A 126 23.82 9.14 1.09
N LEU A 127 22.93 8.16 1.32
CA LEU A 127 22.73 7.59 2.65
C LEU A 127 23.97 6.75 2.98
N GLU A 128 24.87 7.30 3.80
CA GLU A 128 25.92 6.50 4.44
C GLU A 128 25.25 5.32 5.18
N THR A 129 25.63 4.10 4.79
CA THR A 129 25.21 2.83 5.42
C THR A 129 25.64 2.74 6.88
#